data_AF-A0A7J4TIF9-F1
#
_entry.id   AF-A0A7J4TIF9-F1
#
_cell.length_a   1.000
_cell.length_b   1.000
_cell.length_c   1.000
_cell.angle_alpha   90.00
_cell.angle_beta   90.00
_cell.angle_gamma   90.00
#
_symmetry.space_group_name_H-M   'P 1'
#
loop_
_entity.id
_entity.type
_entity.pdbx_description
1 polymer ?
#
loop_
_entity_poly.entity_id
_entity_poly.type
_entity_poly.pdbx_seq_one_letter_code
_entity_poly.pdbx_strand_id
1 'polypeptide(L)'
;MVPDGEEKKVMEDNPENRAKCHCHYCPSYPEKCEGELLYCVTGSSACEIPVKGCICNTCPLYYEYHLQDIYFCGKEVTGAGKTFLRKPSEGEDPLFYQKMVEIKDKTHNISAVTSMGSTKRIPFSFDDLHFLPAQIKRIPLNQEDPVNTSVTIGPGSKKPLKVSSPILISGMSFGAVSRNVHLVISKTAQKLDVGFNTGEGGVLDEERSITPEMMIVQYSTGRFGVDDQLL
;
A
#
# COMPACT_ATOMS: atom_id res chain seq x y z
N MET A 1 -11.35 17.53 -19.87
CA MET A 1 -12.14 18.29 -18.87
C MET A 1 -12.13 19.77 -19.23
N VAL A 2 -13.17 20.52 -18.85
CA VAL A 2 -13.13 22.00 -18.85
C VAL A 2 -11.90 22.45 -18.04
N PRO A 3 -11.09 23.41 -18.54
CA PRO A 3 -9.91 23.90 -17.82
C PRO A 3 -10.28 24.39 -16.41
N ASP A 4 -9.34 24.30 -15.47
CA ASP A 4 -9.49 24.84 -14.12
C ASP A 4 -10.00 26.29 -14.17
N GLY A 5 -11.26 26.51 -13.77
CA GLY A 5 -11.85 27.85 -13.64
C GLY A 5 -13.27 28.05 -14.17
N GLU A 6 -13.83 27.13 -14.97
CA GLU A 6 -15.22 27.25 -15.45
C GLU A 6 -16.15 26.25 -14.75
N GLU A 7 -17.32 26.73 -14.30
CA GLU A 7 -18.36 25.90 -13.68
C GLU A 7 -18.73 24.73 -14.60
N LYS A 8 -18.54 23.49 -14.13
CA LYS A 8 -19.02 22.29 -14.80
C LYS A 8 -20.53 22.43 -15.05
N LYS A 9 -20.95 22.57 -16.30
CA LYS A 9 -22.35 22.29 -16.68
C LYS A 9 -22.65 20.84 -16.34
N VAL A 10 -23.34 20.61 -15.22
CA VAL A 10 -23.82 19.29 -14.82
C VAL A 10 -25.02 18.97 -15.70
N MET A 11 -24.86 18.04 -16.65
CA MET A 11 -25.98 17.54 -17.44
C MET A 11 -26.70 16.47 -16.63
N GLU A 12 -28.01 16.67 -16.41
CA GLU A 12 -28.85 15.70 -15.72
C GLU A 12 -29.16 14.49 -16.61
N ASP A 13 -29.21 13.32 -15.99
CA ASP A 13 -29.61 12.08 -16.66
C ASP A 13 -31.13 12.04 -16.84
N ASN A 14 -31.60 12.61 -17.96
CA ASN A 14 -33.00 12.66 -18.32
C ASN A 14 -33.27 12.01 -19.70
N PRO A 15 -34.52 11.63 -20.02
CA PRO A 15 -34.85 10.97 -21.27
C PRO A 15 -34.45 11.75 -22.53
N GLU A 16 -34.45 13.08 -22.48
CA GLU A 16 -34.07 13.95 -23.60
C GLU A 16 -32.57 13.87 -23.91
N ASN A 17 -31.73 13.90 -22.87
CA ASN A 17 -30.27 13.80 -22.98
C ASN A 17 -29.85 12.37 -23.36
N ARG A 18 -30.54 11.35 -22.83
CA ARG A 18 -30.35 9.95 -23.24
C ARG A 18 -30.63 9.76 -24.74
N ALA A 19 -31.69 10.39 -25.27
CA ALA A 19 -32.02 10.31 -26.70
C ALA A 19 -30.95 10.95 -27.61
N LYS A 20 -30.24 11.98 -27.12
CA LYS A 20 -29.11 12.62 -27.82
C LYS A 20 -27.79 11.85 -27.67
N CYS A 21 -27.75 10.82 -26.83
CA CYS A 21 -26.54 10.10 -26.49
C CYS A 21 -26.15 9.04 -27.54
N HIS A 22 -24.93 9.12 -28.07
CA HIS A 22 -24.41 8.12 -29.01
C HIS A 22 -23.79 6.89 -28.33
N CYS A 23 -23.76 6.80 -27.00
CA CYS A 23 -23.12 5.69 -26.29
C CYS A 23 -23.69 4.31 -26.67
N HIS A 24 -24.99 4.21 -26.99
CA HIS A 24 -25.62 2.98 -27.46
C HIS A 24 -25.03 2.42 -28.76
N TYR A 25 -24.47 3.28 -29.60
CA TYR A 25 -23.84 2.88 -30.87
C TYR A 25 -22.33 2.70 -30.74
N CYS A 26 -21.78 2.84 -29.53
CA CYS A 26 -20.35 2.78 -29.31
C CYS A 26 -19.86 1.33 -29.48
N PRO A 27 -18.80 1.09 -30.29
CA PRO A 27 -18.24 -0.25 -30.45
C PRO A 27 -17.62 -0.81 -29.16
N SER A 28 -17.31 0.07 -28.20
CA SER A 28 -16.81 -0.30 -26.88
C SER A 28 -17.93 -0.40 -25.83
N TYR A 29 -19.21 -0.26 -26.18
CA TYR A 29 -20.29 -0.30 -25.19
C TYR A 29 -20.31 -1.67 -24.47
N PRO A 30 -20.32 -1.70 -23.12
CA PRO A 30 -20.34 -2.95 -22.39
C PRO A 30 -21.71 -3.62 -22.50
N GLU A 31 -21.81 -4.73 -23.25
CA GLU A 31 -23.05 -5.53 -23.36
C GLU A 31 -23.57 -6.01 -21.99
N LYS A 32 -22.67 -6.18 -21.01
CA LYS A 32 -22.98 -6.67 -19.66
C LYS A 32 -23.56 -5.60 -18.72
N CYS A 33 -23.52 -4.33 -19.09
CA CYS A 33 -23.90 -3.21 -18.21
C CYS A 33 -25.00 -2.37 -18.84
N GLU A 34 -26.11 -3.07 -19.10
CA GLU A 34 -27.28 -2.52 -19.75
C GLU A 34 -27.83 -1.31 -18.98
N GLY A 35 -27.96 -0.18 -19.68
CA GLY A 35 -28.65 1.01 -19.18
C GLY A 35 -27.75 2.11 -18.62
N GLU A 36 -26.47 1.87 -18.41
CA GLU A 36 -25.53 2.97 -18.13
C GLU A 36 -25.25 3.76 -19.41
N LEU A 37 -25.45 5.08 -19.36
CA LEU A 37 -25.26 6.00 -20.47
C LEU A 37 -24.74 7.33 -19.93
N LEU A 38 -24.45 8.24 -20.86
CA LEU A 38 -24.01 9.60 -20.54
C LEU A 38 -22.74 9.60 -19.67
N TYR A 39 -21.87 8.60 -19.84
CA TYR A 39 -20.64 8.43 -19.04
C TYR A 39 -19.78 9.70 -18.97
N CYS A 40 -19.84 10.55 -20.00
CA CYS A 40 -19.15 11.83 -20.02
C CYS A 40 -19.54 12.79 -18.88
N VAL A 41 -20.72 12.65 -18.29
CA VAL A 41 -21.26 13.56 -17.27
C VAL A 41 -21.71 12.85 -15.99
N THR A 42 -22.17 11.60 -16.09
CA THR A 42 -22.66 10.83 -14.95
C THR A 42 -21.52 10.21 -14.13
N GLY A 43 -20.33 10.14 -14.71
CA GLY A 43 -19.18 9.43 -14.16
C GLY A 43 -18.79 8.27 -15.06
N SER A 44 -17.57 7.75 -14.88
CA SER A 44 -17.16 6.55 -15.60
C SER A 44 -18.05 5.37 -15.24
N SER A 45 -18.19 4.43 -16.18
CA SER A 45 -19.01 3.22 -16.00
C SER A 45 -18.56 2.46 -14.78
N ALA A 46 -19.45 1.84 -14.02
CA ALA A 46 -19.06 0.93 -12.94
C ALA A 46 -18.29 -0.29 -13.48
N CYS A 47 -18.55 -0.65 -14.73
CA CYS A 47 -18.04 -1.85 -15.37
C CYS A 47 -16.72 -1.65 -16.12
N GLU A 48 -16.06 -2.78 -16.40
CA GLU A 48 -14.93 -2.79 -17.32
C GLU A 48 -15.42 -2.58 -18.76
N ILE A 49 -14.84 -1.60 -19.44
CA ILE A 49 -15.15 -1.25 -20.82
C ILE A 49 -14.00 -1.71 -21.72
N PRO A 50 -14.21 -2.73 -22.57
CA PRO A 50 -13.19 -3.17 -23.51
C PRO A 50 -13.02 -2.12 -24.61
N VAL A 51 -11.83 -1.53 -24.70
CA VAL A 51 -11.53 -0.47 -25.68
C VAL A 51 -11.40 -1.06 -27.08
N LYS A 52 -12.50 -1.03 -27.86
CA LYS A 52 -12.57 -1.43 -29.27
C LYS A 52 -12.60 -0.24 -30.24
N GLY A 53 -12.77 0.97 -29.72
CA GLY A 53 -12.82 2.24 -30.46
C GLY A 53 -13.70 3.28 -29.77
N CYS A 54 -13.49 4.56 -30.07
CA CYS A 54 -14.26 5.67 -29.49
C CYS A 54 -14.91 6.51 -30.57
N ILE A 55 -16.20 6.81 -30.38
CA ILE A 55 -16.98 7.72 -31.24
C ILE A 55 -17.39 9.00 -30.49
N CYS A 56 -16.80 9.28 -29.31
CA CYS A 56 -17.21 10.43 -28.52
C CYS A 56 -16.97 11.75 -29.25
N ASN A 57 -15.90 11.84 -30.05
CA ASN A 57 -15.58 13.03 -30.85
C ASN A 57 -16.58 13.29 -31.99
N THR A 58 -17.50 12.38 -32.30
CA THR A 58 -18.57 12.60 -33.30
C THR A 58 -19.93 12.82 -32.64
N CYS A 59 -20.02 12.72 -31.32
CA CYS A 59 -21.25 12.88 -30.56
C CYS A 59 -21.63 14.37 -30.44
N PRO A 60 -22.89 14.78 -30.73
CA PRO A 60 -23.35 16.15 -30.55
C PRO A 60 -23.12 16.69 -29.13
N LEU A 61 -23.36 15.85 -28.11
CA LEU A 61 -23.15 16.19 -26.70
C LEU A 61 -21.68 16.52 -26.38
N TYR A 62 -20.73 15.94 -27.10
CA TYR A 62 -19.30 16.22 -26.91
C TYR A 62 -18.96 17.67 -27.29
N TYR A 63 -19.55 18.16 -28.38
CA TYR A 63 -19.35 19.53 -28.84
C TYR A 63 -20.17 20.54 -28.05
N GLU A 64 -21.45 20.24 -27.76
CA GLU A 64 -22.36 21.13 -27.01
C GLU A 64 -21.84 21.44 -25.59
N TYR A 65 -21.20 20.47 -24.95
CA TYR A 65 -20.67 20.59 -23.59
C TYR A 65 -19.15 20.81 -23.55
N HIS A 66 -18.50 21.06 -24.69
CA HIS A 66 -17.06 21.28 -24.80
C HIS A 66 -16.22 20.24 -24.04
N LEU A 67 -16.63 18.98 -24.16
CA LEU A 67 -15.93 17.89 -23.49
C LEU A 67 -14.53 17.74 -24.09
N GLN A 68 -13.57 17.41 -23.23
CA GLN A 68 -12.22 17.06 -23.65
C GLN A 68 -11.91 15.66 -23.14
N ASP A 69 -11.04 14.96 -23.87
CA ASP A 69 -10.62 13.57 -23.65
C ASP A 69 -11.61 12.51 -24.15
N ILE A 70 -11.08 11.58 -24.94
CA ILE A 70 -11.76 10.35 -25.33
C ILE A 70 -11.51 9.23 -24.32
N TYR A 71 -12.34 8.18 -24.36
CA TYR A 71 -12.30 7.03 -23.44
C TYR A 71 -12.55 7.35 -21.96
N PHE A 72 -13.28 8.43 -21.66
CA PHE A 72 -13.63 8.77 -20.27
C PHE A 72 -14.41 7.64 -19.55
N CYS A 73 -15.25 6.92 -20.28
CA CYS A 73 -16.12 5.87 -19.76
C CYS A 73 -15.36 4.76 -19.01
N GLY A 74 -14.11 4.45 -19.41
CA GLY A 74 -13.27 3.43 -18.78
C GLY A 74 -12.17 3.99 -17.88
N LYS A 75 -12.20 5.27 -17.54
CA LYS A 75 -11.18 5.93 -16.70
C LYS A 75 -11.66 6.13 -15.27
N GLU A 76 -10.75 6.16 -14.31
CA GLU A 76 -11.02 6.52 -12.92
C GLU A 76 -9.95 7.49 -12.41
N VAL A 77 -10.29 8.24 -11.37
CA VAL A 77 -9.35 9.13 -10.70
C VAL A 77 -8.47 8.28 -9.78
N THR A 78 -7.16 8.30 -10.02
CA THR A 78 -6.17 7.49 -9.30
C THR A 78 -4.99 8.33 -8.83
N GLY A 79 -4.28 7.81 -7.83
CA GLY A 79 -3.06 8.42 -7.31
C GLY A 79 -3.30 9.68 -6.48
N ALA A 80 -2.22 10.18 -5.90
CA ALA A 80 -2.24 11.41 -5.10
C ALA A 80 -2.42 12.65 -5.99
N GLY A 81 -1.99 12.58 -7.26
CA GLY A 81 -2.18 13.64 -8.24
C GLY A 81 -3.59 13.72 -8.83
N LYS A 82 -4.53 12.88 -8.38
CA LYS A 82 -5.90 12.79 -8.92
C LYS A 82 -5.91 12.65 -10.44
N THR A 83 -5.03 11.79 -10.97
CA THR A 83 -4.87 11.62 -12.41
C THR A 83 -5.87 10.62 -12.97
N PHE A 84 -6.43 10.91 -14.14
CA PHE A 84 -7.29 9.96 -14.84
C PHE A 84 -6.46 8.84 -15.49
N LEU A 85 -6.72 7.60 -15.08
CA LEU A 85 -6.13 6.38 -15.63
C LEU A 85 -7.22 5.41 -16.02
N ARG A 86 -6.94 4.49 -16.96
CA ARG A 86 -7.86 3.39 -17.29
C ARG A 86 -8.08 2.55 -16.04
N LYS A 87 -9.25 1.94 -15.87
CA LYS A 87 -9.45 0.95 -14.80
C LYS A 87 -8.53 -0.28 -14.97
N PRO A 88 -8.13 -0.95 -13.88
CA PRO A 88 -7.42 -2.22 -13.95
C PRO A 88 -8.35 -3.30 -14.53
N SER A 89 -7.81 -4.16 -15.38
CA SER A 89 -8.58 -5.25 -15.99
C SER A 89 -8.69 -6.46 -15.05
N GLU A 90 -9.76 -7.25 -15.19
CA GLU A 90 -9.90 -8.54 -14.50
C GLU A 90 -8.74 -9.48 -14.87
N GLY A 91 -7.75 -9.62 -13.97
CA GLY A 91 -6.55 -10.46 -14.15
C GLY A 91 -5.24 -9.71 -14.38
N GLU A 92 -5.24 -8.37 -14.38
CA GLU A 92 -4.01 -7.59 -14.39
C GLU A 92 -3.27 -7.65 -13.03
N ASP A 93 -1.94 -7.68 -13.06
CA ASP A 93 -1.11 -7.63 -11.85
C ASP A 93 -1.32 -6.29 -11.11
N PRO A 94 -1.84 -6.30 -9.86
CA PRO A 94 -2.07 -5.07 -9.09
C PRO A 94 -0.80 -4.24 -8.90
N LEU A 95 0.36 -4.90 -8.76
CA LEU A 95 1.64 -4.22 -8.56
C LEU A 95 2.09 -3.48 -9.83
N PHE A 96 1.77 -4.02 -11.00
CA PHE A 96 2.06 -3.36 -12.27
C PHE A 96 1.20 -2.12 -12.45
N TYR A 97 -0.10 -2.22 -12.18
CA TYR A 97 -1.02 -1.09 -12.25
C TYR A 97 -0.62 0.03 -11.28
N GLN A 98 -0.25 -0.33 -10.04
CA GLN A 98 0.23 0.63 -9.04
C GLN A 98 1.48 1.39 -9.52
N LYS A 99 2.43 0.72 -10.17
CA LYS A 99 3.60 1.41 -10.76
C LYS A 99 3.21 2.42 -11.83
N MET A 100 2.21 2.14 -12.65
CA MET A 100 1.72 3.11 -13.65
C MET A 100 1.13 4.35 -12.99
N VAL A 101 0.38 4.17 -11.90
CA VAL A 101 -0.14 5.29 -11.08
C VAL A 101 1.02 6.11 -10.51
N GLU A 102 2.01 5.46 -9.90
CA GLU A 102 3.18 6.14 -9.34
C GLU A 102 4.00 6.91 -10.39
N ILE A 103 4.14 6.38 -11.61
CA ILE A 103 4.83 7.07 -12.71
C ILE A 103 4.09 8.37 -13.06
N LYS A 104 2.75 8.33 -13.12
CA LYS A 104 1.95 9.54 -13.38
C LYS A 104 1.98 10.54 -12.23
N ASP A 105 1.99 10.08 -10.99
CA ASP A 105 2.14 10.98 -9.84
C ASP A 105 3.52 11.68 -9.89
N LYS A 106 4.58 10.95 -10.28
CA LYS A 106 5.93 11.52 -10.46
C LYS A 106 5.99 12.59 -11.55
N THR A 107 5.23 12.48 -12.64
CA THR A 107 5.18 13.55 -13.67
C THR A 107 4.57 14.84 -13.14
N HIS A 108 3.75 14.77 -12.10
CA HIS A 108 3.19 15.92 -11.40
C HIS A 108 4.06 16.38 -10.22
N ASN A 109 5.32 15.92 -10.15
CA ASN A 109 6.24 16.16 -9.03
C ASN A 109 5.74 15.63 -7.68
N ILE A 110 4.84 14.65 -7.69
CA ILE A 110 4.35 13.96 -6.49
C ILE A 110 5.13 12.66 -6.36
N SER A 111 6.06 12.60 -5.41
CA SER A 111 6.81 11.39 -5.13
C SER A 111 6.22 10.66 -3.92
N ALA A 112 5.76 9.42 -4.14
CA ALA A 112 5.52 8.50 -3.04
C ALA A 112 6.86 7.91 -2.59
N VAL A 113 7.24 8.15 -1.32
CA VAL A 113 8.33 7.41 -0.69
C VAL A 113 7.77 6.03 -0.32
N THR A 114 8.17 5.00 -1.07
CA THR A 114 7.78 3.61 -0.80
C THR A 114 9.02 2.75 -0.58
N SER A 115 8.86 1.69 0.21
CA SER A 115 9.92 0.72 0.45
C SER A 115 10.16 -0.10 -0.82
N MET A 116 11.41 -0.13 -1.29
CA MET A 116 11.82 -0.98 -2.41
C MET A 116 12.02 -2.41 -1.91
N GLY A 117 11.02 -3.27 -2.07
CA GLY A 117 11.12 -4.71 -1.81
C GLY A 117 12.01 -5.44 -2.84
N SER A 118 12.39 -6.68 -2.53
CA SER A 118 13.11 -7.53 -3.50
C SER A 118 12.15 -8.06 -4.56
N THR A 119 12.55 -8.02 -5.83
CA THR A 119 11.83 -8.68 -6.94
C THR A 119 12.13 -10.18 -7.04
N LYS A 120 13.05 -10.70 -6.21
CA LYS A 120 13.39 -12.13 -6.20
C LYS A 120 12.20 -12.93 -5.66
N ARG A 121 11.66 -13.82 -6.49
CA ARG A 121 10.73 -14.85 -6.03
C ARG A 121 11.51 -15.88 -5.21
N ILE A 122 11.15 -16.03 -3.94
CA ILE A 122 11.72 -17.08 -3.09
C ILE A 122 11.18 -18.42 -3.62
N PRO A 123 12.03 -19.43 -3.89
CA PRO A 123 11.61 -20.65 -4.57
C PRO A 123 10.73 -21.57 -3.71
N PHE A 124 10.59 -21.27 -2.42
CA PHE A 124 9.76 -21.98 -1.45
C PHE A 124 9.08 -20.95 -0.53
N SER A 125 7.87 -21.27 -0.12
CA SER A 125 7.04 -20.50 0.78
C SER A 125 6.93 -21.18 2.15
N PHE A 126 6.26 -20.54 3.11
CA PHE A 126 5.94 -21.21 4.37
C PHE A 126 4.91 -22.34 4.21
N ASP A 127 4.13 -22.36 3.12
CA ASP A 127 3.18 -23.44 2.83
C ASP A 127 3.88 -24.75 2.44
N ASP A 128 5.15 -24.66 2.02
CA ASP A 128 5.96 -25.83 1.68
C ASP A 128 6.61 -26.49 2.93
N LEU A 129 6.43 -25.91 4.13
CA LEU A 129 6.98 -26.44 5.37
C LEU A 129 5.95 -27.32 6.10
N HIS A 130 6.28 -28.60 6.24
CA HIS A 130 5.50 -29.54 7.04
C HIS A 130 6.22 -29.90 8.34
N PHE A 131 5.54 -29.71 9.46
CA PHE A 131 6.05 -30.09 10.78
C PHE A 131 5.46 -31.44 11.21
N LEU A 132 6.34 -32.37 11.60
CA LEU A 132 5.93 -33.61 12.25
C LEU A 132 5.90 -33.37 13.77
N PRO A 133 4.73 -33.40 14.43
CA PRO A 133 4.67 -33.21 15.88
C PRO A 133 5.36 -34.36 16.61
N ALA A 134 5.84 -34.11 17.84
CA ALA A 134 6.40 -35.16 18.67
C ALA A 134 5.30 -36.17 19.04
N GLN A 135 5.57 -37.47 18.87
CA GLN A 135 4.56 -38.53 19.07
C GLN A 135 4.80 -39.40 20.29
N ILE A 136 6.05 -39.82 20.54
CA ILE A 136 6.35 -40.85 21.56
C ILE A 136 7.08 -40.27 22.78
N LYS A 137 8.13 -39.46 22.55
CA LYS A 137 9.00 -38.95 23.62
C LYS A 137 8.35 -37.85 24.46
N ARG A 138 7.51 -37.02 23.84
CA ARG A 138 6.84 -35.88 24.47
C ARG A 138 5.44 -35.77 23.89
N ILE A 139 4.45 -35.82 24.76
CA ILE A 139 3.06 -35.62 24.38
C ILE A 139 2.90 -34.12 24.04
N PRO A 140 2.28 -33.77 22.91
CA PRO A 140 1.94 -32.38 22.59
C PRO A 140 1.05 -31.77 23.68
N LEU A 141 1.24 -30.48 23.94
CA LEU A 141 0.36 -29.73 24.84
C LEU A 141 -1.01 -29.55 24.19
N ASN A 142 -2.06 -29.41 25.01
CA ASN A 142 -3.39 -29.03 24.52
C ASN A 142 -3.39 -27.56 24.11
N GLN A 143 -4.46 -27.12 23.44
CA GLN A 143 -4.55 -25.76 22.90
C GLN A 143 -4.62 -24.70 24.00
N GLU A 144 -5.21 -25.04 25.14
CA GLU A 144 -5.43 -24.14 26.29
C GLU A 144 -4.22 -24.10 27.23
N ASP A 145 -3.29 -25.04 27.07
CA ASP A 145 -2.12 -25.14 27.93
C ASP A 145 -1.14 -24.00 27.62
N PRO A 146 -0.63 -23.27 28.63
CA PRO A 146 0.28 -22.17 28.40
C PRO A 146 1.61 -22.65 27.82
N VAL A 147 2.04 -22.04 26.72
CA VAL A 147 3.34 -22.31 26.09
C VAL A 147 4.32 -21.20 26.48
N ASN A 148 5.50 -21.58 26.96
CA ASN A 148 6.57 -20.63 27.22
C ASN A 148 7.29 -20.26 25.91
N THR A 149 7.08 -19.03 25.45
CA THR A 149 7.73 -18.45 24.27
C THR A 149 8.93 -17.57 24.59
N SER A 150 9.31 -17.44 25.87
CA SER A 150 10.41 -16.58 26.26
C SER A 150 11.75 -17.10 25.72
N VAL A 151 12.60 -16.17 25.30
CA VAL A 151 13.92 -16.45 24.74
C VAL A 151 14.95 -15.58 25.44
N THR A 152 16.14 -16.13 25.66
CA THR A 152 17.30 -15.35 26.10
C THR A 152 18.30 -15.28 24.97
N ILE A 153 18.56 -14.07 24.48
CA ILE A 153 19.55 -13.78 23.45
C ILE A 153 20.89 -13.48 24.13
N GLY A 154 21.94 -14.18 23.71
CA GLY A 154 23.28 -14.07 24.29
C GLY A 154 23.35 -14.53 25.75
N PRO A 155 22.97 -15.78 26.09
CA PRO A 155 22.93 -16.25 27.48
C PRO A 155 24.28 -16.21 28.21
N GLY A 156 25.40 -16.26 27.47
CA GLY A 156 26.76 -16.12 28.03
C GLY A 156 27.31 -14.70 28.02
N SER A 157 26.53 -13.71 27.60
CA SER A 157 26.98 -12.32 27.57
C SER A 157 26.94 -11.69 28.98
N LYS A 158 27.65 -10.58 29.17
CA LYS A 158 27.59 -9.82 30.43
C LYS A 158 26.20 -9.24 30.71
N LYS A 159 25.41 -9.01 29.65
CA LYS A 159 24.04 -8.45 29.70
C LYS A 159 23.14 -9.24 28.74
N PRO A 160 22.63 -10.41 29.15
CA PRO A 160 21.74 -11.21 28.31
C PRO A 160 20.41 -10.49 28.11
N LEU A 161 19.92 -10.49 26.87
CA LEU A 161 18.62 -9.90 26.54
C LEU A 161 17.53 -10.97 26.71
N LYS A 162 16.64 -10.78 27.67
CA LYS A 162 15.50 -11.66 27.92
C LYS A 162 14.24 -11.05 27.31
N VAL A 163 13.60 -11.78 26.43
CA VAL A 163 12.37 -11.37 25.73
C VAL A 163 11.28 -12.39 25.95
N SER A 164 10.02 -11.94 25.96
CA SER A 164 8.83 -12.77 26.13
C SER A 164 8.50 -13.62 24.90
N SER A 165 9.04 -13.26 23.74
CA SER A 165 8.69 -13.83 22.43
C SER A 165 9.93 -14.03 21.56
N PRO A 166 9.94 -15.05 20.66
CA PRO A 166 10.98 -15.19 19.63
C PRO A 166 10.84 -14.17 18.49
N ILE A 167 9.79 -13.35 18.50
CA ILE A 167 9.52 -12.31 17.50
C ILE A 167 10.08 -10.98 17.99
N LEU A 168 10.81 -10.30 17.12
CA LEU A 168 11.44 -9.01 17.40
C LEU A 168 11.04 -7.99 16.33
N ILE A 169 11.03 -6.71 16.69
CA ILE A 169 10.80 -5.63 15.73
C ILE A 169 12.13 -5.32 15.02
N SER A 170 12.13 -5.46 13.70
CA SER A 170 13.33 -5.26 12.87
C SER A 170 13.82 -3.81 12.89
N GLY A 171 15.12 -3.62 12.60
CA GLY A 171 15.75 -2.31 12.55
C GLY A 171 15.18 -1.43 11.45
N MET A 172 14.62 -0.29 11.82
CA MET A 172 14.20 0.77 10.91
C MET A 172 14.88 2.05 11.36
N SER A 173 15.62 2.72 10.47
CA SER A 173 16.38 3.90 10.86
C SER A 173 15.49 5.11 11.14
N PHE A 174 15.86 5.87 12.17
CA PHE A 174 15.36 7.23 12.34
C PHE A 174 15.76 8.06 11.11
N GLY A 175 14.76 8.55 10.38
CA GLY A 175 14.93 9.18 9.06
C GLY A 175 14.30 8.40 7.91
N ALA A 176 14.27 7.06 7.98
CA ALA A 176 13.42 6.24 7.11
C ALA A 176 11.98 6.18 7.63
N VAL A 177 11.82 6.15 8.95
CA VAL A 177 10.53 6.27 9.64
C VAL A 177 10.52 7.50 10.55
N SER A 178 9.31 7.97 10.89
CA SER A 178 9.14 9.16 11.72
C SER A 178 9.48 8.91 13.19
N ARG A 179 9.78 9.99 13.93
CA ARG A 179 9.99 9.95 15.38
C ARG A 179 8.85 9.26 16.14
N ASN A 180 7.61 9.50 15.72
CA ASN A 180 6.44 8.93 16.39
C ASN A 180 6.38 7.41 16.24
N VAL A 181 6.86 6.86 15.12
CA VAL A 181 6.92 5.40 14.91
C VAL A 181 7.90 4.77 15.91
N HIS A 182 9.09 5.35 16.07
CA HIS A 182 10.07 4.92 17.06
C HIS A 182 9.53 4.93 18.50
N LEU A 183 8.83 5.99 18.89
CA LEU A 183 8.21 6.07 20.22
C LEU A 183 7.13 5.00 20.43
N VAL A 184 6.32 4.72 19.41
CA VAL A 184 5.30 3.68 19.47
C VAL A 184 5.94 2.29 19.58
N ILE A 185 7.01 2.03 18.82
CA ILE A 185 7.78 0.80 18.89
C ILE A 185 8.34 0.60 20.30
N SER A 186 9.03 1.61 20.85
CA SER A 186 9.62 1.53 22.19
C SER A 186 8.56 1.29 23.27
N LYS A 187 7.44 2.01 23.26
CA LYS A 187 6.36 1.78 24.23
C LYS A 187 5.73 0.39 24.10
N THR A 188 5.62 -0.12 22.87
CA THR A 188 5.06 -1.46 22.61
C THR A 188 6.02 -2.54 23.06
N ALA A 189 7.32 -2.36 22.79
CA ALA A 189 8.40 -3.23 23.25
C ALA A 189 8.42 -3.35 24.77
N GLN A 190 8.35 -2.22 25.48
CA GLN A 190 8.24 -2.18 26.94
C GLN A 190 7.01 -2.94 27.45
N LYS A 191 5.85 -2.70 26.84
CA LYS A 191 4.58 -3.27 27.31
C LYS A 191 4.50 -4.78 27.10
N LEU A 192 5.12 -5.30 26.05
CA LEU A 192 5.06 -6.70 25.66
C LEU A 192 6.32 -7.49 26.00
N ASP A 193 7.34 -6.85 26.58
CA ASP A 193 8.67 -7.42 26.82
C ASP A 193 9.29 -8.04 25.55
N VAL A 194 9.14 -7.36 24.41
CA VAL A 194 9.72 -7.80 23.12
C VAL A 194 10.87 -6.90 22.72
N GLY A 195 11.93 -7.49 22.18
CA GLY A 195 13.07 -6.73 21.71
C GLY A 195 12.79 -5.98 20.40
N PHE A 196 13.43 -4.84 20.21
CA PHE A 196 13.37 -4.06 18.98
C PHE A 196 14.75 -3.53 18.60
N ASN A 197 14.98 -3.34 17.30
CA ASN A 197 16.21 -2.80 16.79
C ASN A 197 16.03 -1.34 16.32
N THR A 198 16.97 -0.46 16.68
CA THR A 198 16.93 0.98 16.40
C THR A 198 17.17 1.35 14.93
N GLY A 199 17.71 0.42 14.14
CA GLY A 199 18.24 0.71 12.81
C GLY A 199 19.47 1.62 12.83
N GLU A 200 19.89 2.05 11.64
CA GLU A 200 21.16 2.78 11.46
C GLU A 200 21.10 4.28 11.76
N GLY A 201 19.91 4.82 12.01
CA GLY A 201 19.67 6.28 12.10
C GLY A 201 20.05 6.93 13.43
N GLY A 202 20.67 6.17 14.32
CA GLY A 202 20.90 6.56 15.71
C GLY A 202 19.72 6.21 16.63
N VAL A 203 19.86 6.60 17.90
CA VAL A 203 18.90 6.28 18.96
C VAL A 203 18.37 7.59 19.55
N LEU A 204 17.06 7.72 19.67
CA LEU A 204 16.44 8.88 20.30
C LEU A 204 16.56 8.79 21.84
N ASP A 205 16.78 9.91 22.50
CA ASP A 205 16.87 9.97 23.97
C ASP A 205 15.59 9.49 24.65
N GLU A 206 14.44 9.72 24.02
CA GLU A 206 13.15 9.26 24.51
C GLU A 206 13.02 7.73 24.44
N GLU A 207 13.58 7.08 23.41
CA GLU A 207 13.58 5.61 23.33
C GLU A 207 14.47 5.02 24.44
N ARG A 208 15.64 5.63 24.66
CA ARG A 208 16.57 5.23 25.74
C ARG A 208 15.95 5.37 27.13
N SER A 209 15.06 6.33 27.33
CA SER A 209 14.39 6.53 28.63
C SER A 209 13.15 5.66 28.84
N ILE A 210 12.51 5.18 27.76
CA ILE A 210 11.33 4.32 27.87
C ILE A 210 11.73 2.88 28.16
N THR A 211 12.57 2.25 27.33
CA THR A 211 12.89 0.81 27.48
C THR A 211 14.28 0.46 26.96
N PRO A 212 15.34 0.94 27.65
CA PRO A 212 16.72 0.63 27.25
C PRO A 212 17.03 -0.87 27.30
N GLU A 213 16.32 -1.63 28.13
CA GLU A 213 16.51 -3.07 28.30
C GLU A 213 16.03 -3.91 27.11
N MET A 214 15.03 -3.47 26.36
CA MET A 214 14.51 -4.18 25.17
C MET A 214 15.17 -3.73 23.87
N MET A 215 16.07 -2.76 23.94
CA MET A 215 16.65 -2.11 22.78
C MET A 215 17.89 -2.85 22.27
N ILE A 216 17.92 -3.11 20.96
CA ILE A 216 19.07 -3.62 20.22
C ILE A 216 19.60 -2.48 19.35
N VAL A 217 20.71 -1.90 19.76
CA VAL A 217 21.36 -0.82 19.01
C VAL A 217 22.09 -1.40 17.80
N GLN A 218 21.81 -0.89 16.60
CA GLN A 218 22.50 -1.30 15.38
C GLN A 218 23.76 -0.47 15.15
N TYR A 219 24.91 -1.14 15.15
CA TYR A 219 26.21 -0.54 14.84
C TYR A 219 26.53 -0.75 13.35
N SER A 220 26.31 0.29 12.52
CA SER A 220 26.56 0.27 11.08
C SER A 220 27.86 1.00 10.69
N THR A 221 28.22 0.95 9.41
CA THR A 221 29.41 1.64 8.86
C THR A 221 29.39 3.15 9.09
N GLY A 222 28.21 3.77 9.04
CA GLY A 222 28.02 5.21 9.25
C GLY A 222 28.14 5.64 10.70
N ARG A 223 28.04 4.71 11.66
CA ARG A 223 28.14 4.95 13.12
C ARG A 223 27.27 6.12 13.61
N PHE A 224 26.13 6.37 12.97
CA PHE A 224 25.25 7.47 13.33
C PHE A 224 24.63 7.22 14.71
N GLY A 225 24.65 8.24 15.56
CA GLY A 225 24.08 8.18 16.91
C GLY A 225 24.72 7.16 17.84
N VAL A 226 25.93 6.68 17.52
CA VAL A 226 26.75 5.86 18.42
C VAL A 226 27.74 6.78 19.13
N ASP A 227 27.58 6.90 20.44
CA ASP A 227 28.42 7.71 21.33
C ASP A 227 28.95 6.84 22.48
N ASP A 228 29.93 7.37 23.23
CA ASP A 228 30.52 6.66 24.38
C ASP A 228 29.53 6.45 25.53
N GLN A 229 28.39 7.15 25.55
CA GLN A 229 27.35 6.96 26.57
C GLN A 229 26.43 5.78 26.21
N LEU A 230 26.34 5.43 24.93
CA LEU A 230 25.56 4.32 24.40
C LEU A 230 26.29 2.98 24.48
N LEU A 231 27.62 2.99 24.39
CA LEU A 231 28.50 1.80 24.40
C LEU A 231 28.83 1.33 25.83
#